data_AF-A0A3D4WAV8-F1
#
_entry.id   AF-A0A3D4WAV8-F1
#
_cell.length_a   1.000
_cell.length_b   1.000
_cell.length_c   1.000
_cell.angle_alpha   90.00
_cell.angle_beta   90.00
_cell.angle_gamma   90.00
#
_symmetry.space_group_name_H-M   'P 1'
#
loop_
_entity.id
_entity.type
_entity.pdbx_description
1 polymer ?
#
loop_
_entity_poly.entity_id
_entity_poly.type
_entity_poly.pdbx_seq_one_letter_code
_entity_poly.pdbx_strand_id
1 'polypeptide(L)' 'GMEADEAETLMQPGAFVKSKPGVEGEKGAGLGLMLSRELLEKLPGHLLVSSQKMKGSTFTIMIQL' A
#
# COMPACT_ATOMS: atom_id res chain seq x y z
N GLY A 1 3.05 7.49 7.76
CA GLY A 1 1.77 7.12 8.38
C GLY A 1 0.66 7.87 7.68
N MET A 2 -0.51 7.26 7.59
CA MET A 2 -1.66 7.70 6.81
C MET A 2 -2.88 7.80 7.73
N GLU A 3 -3.86 8.61 7.33
CA GLU A 3 -5.20 8.55 7.89
C GLU A 3 -5.89 7.24 7.49
N ALA A 4 -6.96 6.88 8.22
CA ALA A 4 -7.66 5.62 8.01
C ALA A 4 -8.28 5.51 6.61
N ASP A 5 -8.89 6.60 6.13
CA ASP A 5 -9.51 6.72 4.80
C ASP A 5 -8.47 6.63 3.67
N GLU A 6 -7.29 7.22 3.87
CA GLU A 6 -6.16 7.11 2.95
C GLU A 6 -5.65 5.66 2.85
N ALA A 7 -5.52 4.98 3.98
CA ALA A 7 -5.11 3.58 4.02
C ALA A 7 -6.15 2.65 3.38
N GLU A 8 -7.44 2.91 3.60
CA GLU A 8 -8.55 2.17 2.99
C GLU A 8 -8.59 2.36 1.47
N THR A 9 -8.37 3.58 0.98
CA THR A 9 -8.29 3.88 -0.46
C THR A 9 -7.21 3.06 -1.15
N LEU A 10 -6.05 2.87 -0.51
CA LEU A 10 -4.96 2.03 -1.04
C LEU A 10 -5.32 0.54 -1.15
N MET A 11 -6.33 0.07 -0.41
CA MET A 11 -6.81 -1.31 -0.43
C MET A 11 -7.94 -1.56 -1.44
N GLN A 12 -8.48 -0.54 -2.11
CA GLN A 12 -9.54 -0.72 -3.10
C GLN A 12 -8.99 -1.33 -4.41
N PRO A 13 -9.56 -2.42 -4.95
CA PRO A 13 -9.09 -3.02 -6.21
C PRO A 13 -9.05 -2.00 -7.35
N GLY A 14 -7.96 -2.01 -8.14
CA GLY A 14 -7.77 -1.07 -9.24
C GLY A 14 -7.49 0.39 -8.83
N ALA A 15 -7.32 0.68 -7.54
CA ALA A 15 -7.00 2.02 -7.08
C ALA A 15 -5.58 2.45 -7.51
N PHE A 16 -5.51 3.47 -8.36
CA PHE A 16 -4.26 4.17 -8.65
C PHE A 16 -4.16 5.41 -7.75
N VAL A 17 -3.39 5.30 -6.66
CA VAL A 17 -3.16 6.43 -5.75
C VAL A 17 -1.89 7.16 -6.16
N LYS A 18 -2.02 8.44 -6.48
CA LYS A 18 -0.89 9.31 -6.80
C LYS A 18 0.07 9.32 -5.61
N SER A 19 1.36 9.03 -5.86
CA SER A 19 2.35 9.05 -4.80
C SER A 19 2.47 10.43 -4.16
N LYS A 20 2.58 10.46 -2.84
CA LYS A 20 2.98 11.64 -2.09
C LYS A 20 4.50 11.66 -1.94
N PRO A 21 5.12 12.85 -1.77
CA PRO A 21 6.54 12.92 -1.47
C PRO A 21 6.93 12.09 -0.25
N GLY A 22 8.10 11.46 -0.29
CA GLY A 22 8.70 10.77 0.84
C GLY A 22 9.22 11.73 1.92
N VAL A 23 9.92 11.18 2.93
CA VAL A 23 10.42 11.95 4.08
C VAL A 23 11.40 13.04 3.66
N GLU A 24 12.22 12.79 2.65
CA GLU A 24 13.18 13.74 2.09
C GLU A 24 12.68 14.38 0.78
N GLY A 25 11.37 14.29 0.51
CA GLY A 25 10.77 14.83 -0.70
C GLY A 25 10.94 13.95 -1.94
N GLU A 26 11.31 12.68 -1.76
CA GLU A 26 11.51 11.73 -2.84
C GLU A 26 10.21 11.55 -3.63
N LYS A 27 10.33 11.51 -4.95
CA LYS A 27 9.20 11.25 -5.83
C LYS A 27 9.06 9.75 -6.07
N GLY A 28 7.89 9.21 -5.74
CA GLY A 28 7.48 7.88 -6.18
C GLY A 28 6.80 7.91 -7.55
N ALA A 29 6.78 6.78 -8.24
CA ALA A 29 5.91 6.59 -9.41
C ALA A 29 4.51 6.08 -9.03
N GLY A 30 4.29 5.71 -7.75
CA GLY A 30 3.03 5.12 -7.28
C GLY A 30 2.83 3.64 -7.67
N LEU A 31 3.81 3.00 -8.32
CA LEU A 31 3.66 1.66 -8.90
C LEU A 31 3.89 0.51 -7.91
N GLY A 32 4.65 0.73 -6.83
CA GLY A 32 5.10 -0.35 -5.94
C GLY A 32 3.94 -1.16 -5.36
N LEU A 33 2.99 -0.49 -4.71
CA LEU A 33 1.85 -1.16 -4.07
C LEU A 33 0.86 -1.74 -5.09
N MET A 34 0.67 -1.06 -6.22
CA MET A 34 -0.14 -1.54 -7.34
C MET A 34 0.39 -2.90 -7.83
N LEU A 35 1.70 -2.97 -8.12
CA LEU A 35 2.36 -4.20 -8.56
C LEU A 35 2.29 -5.30 -7.48
N SER A 36 2.52 -4.97 -6.21
CA SER A 36 2.40 -5.94 -5.12
C SER A 36 1.01 -6.57 -5.06
N ARG A 37 -0.05 -5.79 -5.31
CA ARG A 37 -1.42 -6.31 -5.33
C ARG A 37 -1.69 -7.19 -6.54
N GLU A 38 -1.29 -6.76 -7.74
CA GLU A 38 -1.43 -7.60 -8.94
C GLU A 38 -0.73 -8.96 -8.78
N LEU A 39 0.43 -8.99 -8.12
CA LEU A 39 1.14 -10.23 -7.80
C LEU A 39 0.36 -11.09 -6.80
N LEU A 40 -0.18 -10.47 -5.75
CA LEU A 40 -0.96 -11.15 -4.71
C LEU A 40 -2.34 -11.59 -5.18
N GLU A 41 -2.89 -11.05 -6.27
CA GLU A 41 -4.11 -11.57 -6.92
C GLU A 41 -3.82 -12.83 -7.73
N LYS A 42 -2.61 -12.97 -8.28
CA LYS A 42 -2.17 -14.16 -9.02
C LYS A 42 -1.66 -15.28 -8.12
N LEU A 43 -1.40 -14.96 -6.86
CA LEU A 43 -1.06 -15.90 -5.80
C LEU A 43 -2.28 -16.04 -4.87
N PRO A 44 -2.44 -17.14 -4.14
CA PRO A 44 -3.38 -17.18 -3.01
C PRO A 44 -2.81 -16.34 -1.85
N GLY A 45 -2.64 -15.03 -2.07
CA GLY A 45 -1.98 -14.10 -1.18
C GLY A 45 -2.88 -12.95 -0.74
N HIS A 46 -2.52 -12.32 0.38
CA HIS A 46 -3.26 -11.22 0.98
C HIS A 46 -2.31 -10.11 1.41
N LEU A 47 -2.78 -8.85 1.31
CA LEU A 47 -2.11 -7.66 1.81
C LEU A 47 -2.95 -7.02 2.90
N LEU A 48 -2.35 -6.82 4.08
CA LEU A 48 -2.92 -6.03 5.16
C LEU A 48 -2.10 -4.74 5.33
N VAL A 49 -2.78 -3.62 5.60
CA VAL A 49 -2.13 -2.33 5.87
C VAL A 49 -2.63 -1.84 7.22
N SER A 50 -1.68 -1.61 8.12
CA SER A 50 -1.90 -0.91 9.38
C SER A 50 -1.16 0.42 9.32
N SER A 51 -1.84 1.52 9.60
CA SER A 51 -1.21 2.83 9.54
C SER A 51 -1.68 3.73 10.66
N GLN A 52 -0.77 4.56 11.15
CA GLN A 52 -1.10 5.64 12.07
C GLN A 52 -0.40 6.91 11.60
N LYS A 53 -1.19 7.99 11.42
CA LYS A 53 -0.67 9.32 11.07
C LYS A 53 0.48 9.69 12.00
N MET A 54 1.53 10.27 11.43
CA MET A 54 2.74 10.71 12.13
C MET A 54 3.57 9.62 12.84
N LYS A 55 3.16 8.34 12.84
CA LYS A 55 3.97 7.25 13.41
C LYS A 55 4.56 6.30 12.37
N GLY A 56 3.82 6.01 11.30
CA GLY A 56 4.30 5.09 10.27
C GLY A 56 3.18 4.26 9.66
N SER A 57 3.57 3.35 8.78
CA SER A 57 2.70 2.37 8.15
C SER A 57 3.40 1.03 8.13
N THR A 58 2.67 -0.03 8.37
CA THR A 58 3.11 -1.41 8.24
C THR A 58 2.27 -2.10 7.18
N PHE A 59 2.94 -2.70 6.20
CA PHE A 59 2.33 -3.49 5.15
C PHE A 59 2.71 -4.95 5.40
N THR A 60 1.72 -5.82 5.58
CA THR A 60 1.93 -7.24 5.86
C THR A 60 1.44 -8.05 4.67
N ILE A 61 2.35 -8.82 4.08
CA ILE A 61 2.06 -9.73 2.99
C ILE A 61 1.96 -11.14 3.56
N MET A 62 0.87 -11.84 3.24
CA MET A 62 0.65 -13.25 3.58
C MET A 62 0.50 -14.04 2.29
N ILE A 63 1.23 -15.14 2.17
CA ILE A 63 1.15 -16.06 1.02
C ILE A 63 0.91 -17.46 1.56
N GLN A 64 -0.04 -18.18 0.94
CA GLN A 64 -0.25 -19.59 1.25
C GLN A 64 0.95 -20.41 0.73
N LEU A 65 1.46 -21.33 1.55
CA LEU A 65 2.50 -22.31 1.19
C LEU A 65 1.88 -23.59 0.60
#